data_AF-A0A8X6VC38-F1
#
_entry.id   AF-A0A8X6VC38-F1
#
_cell.length_a   1.000
_cell.length_b   1.000
_cell.length_c   1.000
_cell.angle_alpha   90.00
_cell.angle_beta   90.00
_cell.angle_gamma   90.00
#
_symmetry.space_group_name_H-M   'P 1'
#
loop_
_entity.id
_entity.type
_entity.pdbx_description
1 polymer ?
#
loop_
_entity_poly.entity_id
_entity_poly.type
_entity_poly.pdbx_seq_one_letter_code
_entity_poly.pdbx_strand_id
1 'polypeptide(L)'
;MRISTSDLSPDLKQIMEECDRTRIRFTALRFDEPNDLTPVVIFRLGLINFEYISFEELLKLIFLITETLLLNQLTQLTGITAIIDFNEWSYQQIRYIFPSQILPEEYGEALPSSSMLELNSMMFLTEDYLLAETNYSMECSMRR
;
A
#
# COMPACT_ATOMS: atom_id res chain seq x y z
N MET A 1 -10.52 17.42 -11.48
CA MET A 1 -9.96 18.51 -10.66
C MET A 1 -8.49 18.67 -11.05
N ARG A 2 -8.06 19.81 -11.59
CA ARG A 2 -6.66 20.07 -11.97
C ARG A 2 -6.02 20.88 -10.85
N ILE A 3 -4.97 20.34 -10.24
CA ILE A 3 -4.19 21.03 -9.20
C ILE A 3 -3.08 21.82 -9.87
N SER A 4 -2.88 23.06 -9.41
CA SER A 4 -1.77 23.90 -9.86
C SER A 4 -0.46 23.40 -9.25
N THR A 5 0.53 23.10 -10.09
CA THR A 5 1.85 22.62 -9.67
C THR A 5 2.69 23.70 -8.96
N SER A 6 2.19 24.94 -8.87
CA SER A 6 2.85 26.08 -8.25
C SER A 6 2.98 25.96 -6.72
N ASP A 7 2.07 25.23 -6.07
CA ASP A 7 1.91 25.26 -4.60
C ASP A 7 2.55 24.05 -3.90
N LEU A 8 3.23 23.20 -4.67
CA LEU A 8 3.85 21.98 -4.16
C LEU A 8 5.20 22.28 -3.52
N SER A 9 5.48 21.62 -2.39
CA SER A 9 6.80 21.64 -1.77
C SER A 9 7.86 21.12 -2.74
N PRO A 10 9.14 21.51 -2.60
CA PRO A 10 10.24 21.01 -3.44
C PRO A 10 10.28 19.48 -3.50
N ASP A 11 9.98 18.82 -2.38
CA ASP A 11 10.00 17.36 -2.27
C ASP A 11 8.85 16.72 -3.07
N LEU A 12 7.67 17.35 -3.09
CA LEU A 12 6.53 16.90 -3.90
C LEU A 12 6.80 17.08 -5.40
N LYS A 13 7.59 18.09 -5.80
CA LYS A 13 8.01 18.26 -7.20
C LYS A 13 8.97 17.15 -7.64
N GLN A 14 9.91 16.77 -6.79
CA GLN A 14 10.82 15.65 -7.06
C GLN A 14 10.06 14.32 -7.18
N ILE A 15 9.07 14.08 -6.31
CA ILE A 15 8.18 12.92 -6.43
C ILE A 15 7.45 12.96 -7.77
N MET A 16 6.85 14.09 -8.16
CA MET A 16 6.13 14.20 -9.43
C MET A 16 7.02 13.93 -10.65
N GLU A 17 8.27 14.40 -10.67
CA GLU A 17 9.21 14.11 -11.75
C GLU A 17 9.55 12.61 -11.84
N GLU A 18 9.77 11.94 -10.70
CA GLU A 18 10.04 10.50 -10.66
C GLU A 18 8.80 9.67 -11.06
N CYS A 19 7.61 10.16 -10.72
CA CYS A 19 6.33 9.59 -11.13
C CYS A 19 6.07 9.73 -12.65
N ASP A 20 6.38 10.90 -13.22
CA ASP A 20 6.32 11.13 -14.67
C ASP A 20 7.33 10.25 -15.41
N ARG A 21 8.55 10.08 -14.86
CA ARG A 21 9.59 9.20 -15.40
C ARG A 21 9.16 7.73 -15.41
N THR A 22 8.51 7.28 -14.35
CA THR A 22 8.00 5.91 -14.21
C THR A 22 6.64 5.70 -14.88
N ARG A 23 6.01 6.73 -15.45
CA ARG A 23 4.64 6.68 -16.02
C ARG A 23 3.55 6.27 -15.01
N ILE A 24 3.86 6.29 -13.71
CA ILE A 24 2.87 6.00 -12.68
C ILE A 24 2.22 7.33 -12.29
N ARG A 25 0.90 7.42 -12.45
CA ARG A 25 0.17 8.62 -12.05
C ARG A 25 -0.20 8.56 -10.58
N PHE A 26 0.48 9.37 -9.78
CA PHE A 26 0.08 9.66 -8.41
C PHE A 26 -0.65 10.98 -8.35
N THR A 27 -1.53 11.09 -7.37
CA THR A 27 -2.05 12.39 -6.96
C THR A 27 -1.96 12.43 -5.45
N ALA A 28 -1.03 13.24 -4.95
CA ALA A 28 -1.05 13.65 -3.55
C ALA A 28 -2.12 14.74 -3.43
N LEU A 29 -3.23 14.43 -2.75
CA LEU A 29 -4.27 15.39 -2.44
C LEU A 29 -4.13 15.78 -0.97
N ARG A 30 -4.20 17.07 -0.71
CA ARG A 30 -4.67 17.56 0.58
C ARG A 30 -6.18 17.72 0.43
N PHE A 31 -6.96 17.02 1.25
CA PHE A 31 -8.37 17.37 1.33
C PHE A 31 -8.46 18.70 2.06
N ASP A 32 -9.15 19.67 1.47
CA ASP A 32 -9.52 20.91 2.15
C ASP A 32 -10.68 20.64 3.13
N GLU A 33 -10.59 19.57 3.93
CA GLU A 33 -11.41 19.46 5.13
C GLU A 33 -10.73 20.32 6.20
N PRO A 34 -11.41 21.32 6.77
CA PRO A 34 -10.79 22.31 7.65
C PRO A 34 -10.14 21.73 8.91
N ASN A 35 -10.37 20.45 9.22
CA ASN A 35 -9.84 19.75 10.39
C ASN A 35 -8.97 18.53 10.04
N ASP A 36 -8.89 18.09 8.77
CA ASP A 36 -8.07 16.95 8.39
C ASP A 36 -6.85 17.40 7.60
N LEU A 37 -5.71 17.43 8.28
CA LEU A 37 -4.44 17.84 7.70
C LEU A 37 -3.63 16.66 7.16
N THR A 38 -4.21 15.45 7.18
CA THR A 38 -3.57 14.22 6.74
C THR A 38 -3.29 14.26 5.24
N PRO A 39 -2.04 14.05 4.80
CA PRO A 39 -1.75 13.89 3.39
C PRO A 39 -2.41 12.61 2.85
N VAL A 40 -3.01 12.72 1.66
CA VAL A 40 -3.61 11.58 0.97
C VAL A 40 -2.84 11.24 -0.29
N VAL A 41 -2.43 9.98 -0.40
CA VAL A 41 -1.75 9.42 -1.57
C VAL A 41 -2.71 8.50 -2.31
N ILE A 42 -2.90 8.74 -3.61
CA ILE A 42 -3.76 7.91 -4.46
C ILE A 42 -2.91 7.04 -5.38
N PHE A 43 -3.04 5.73 -5.26
CA PHE A 43 -2.44 4.71 -6.12
C PHE A 43 -3.48 4.22 -7.12
N ARG A 44 -3.33 4.55 -8.41
CA ARG A 44 -4.22 4.04 -9.47
C ARG A 44 -3.61 2.83 -10.15
N LEU A 45 -3.91 1.65 -9.61
CA LEU A 45 -3.24 0.42 -10.00
C LEU A 45 -3.56 0.01 -11.45
N GLY A 46 -4.79 0.23 -11.93
CA GLY A 46 -5.16 -0.10 -13.32
C GLY A 46 -4.38 0.67 -14.38
N LEU A 47 -3.81 1.82 -14.03
CA LEU A 47 -2.98 2.62 -14.94
C LEU A 47 -1.51 2.20 -14.96
N ILE A 48 -1.11 1.27 -14.08
CA ILE A 48 0.28 0.78 -14.01
C ILE A 48 0.47 -0.30 -15.08
N ASN A 49 1.46 -0.08 -15.94
CA ASN A 49 1.89 -1.09 -16.90
C ASN A 49 3.08 -1.88 -16.35
N PHE A 50 2.81 -3.09 -15.85
CA PHE A 50 3.82 -3.97 -15.29
C PHE A 50 4.74 -4.65 -16.32
N GLU A 51 4.50 -4.47 -17.62
CA GLU A 51 5.49 -4.86 -18.64
C GLU A 51 6.74 -3.97 -18.61
N TYR A 52 6.59 -2.73 -18.13
CA TYR A 52 7.66 -1.75 -18.07
C TYR A 52 8.17 -1.48 -16.64
N ILE A 53 7.41 -1.89 -15.63
CA ILE A 53 7.71 -1.61 -14.22
C ILE A 53 7.50 -2.89 -13.42
N SER A 54 8.54 -3.32 -12.74
CA SER A 54 8.43 -4.43 -11.80
C SER A 54 7.66 -4.03 -10.53
N PHE A 55 7.05 -5.01 -9.88
CA PHE A 55 6.42 -4.78 -8.57
C PHE A 55 7.43 -4.26 -7.53
N GLU A 56 8.69 -4.66 -7.62
CA GLU A 56 9.77 -4.15 -6.75
C GLU A 56 10.01 -2.65 -6.95
N GLU A 57 10.03 -2.17 -8.20
CA GLU A 57 10.16 -0.73 -8.50
C GLU A 57 8.95 0.06 -7.99
N LEU A 58 7.74 -0.51 -8.10
CA LEU A 58 6.55 0.08 -7.51
C LEU A 58 6.66 0.20 -5.98
N LEU A 59 7.15 -0.84 -5.30
CA LEU A 59 7.39 -0.81 -3.84
C LEU A 59 8.45 0.23 -3.45
N LYS A 60 9.56 0.32 -4.20
CA LYS A 60 10.58 1.36 -3.97
C LYS A 60 10.00 2.76 -4.06
N LEU A 61 9.11 2.99 -5.03
CA LEU A 61 8.43 4.28 -5.18
C LEU A 61 7.47 4.55 -4.02
N ILE A 62 6.72 3.55 -3.57
CA ILE A 62 5.86 3.65 -2.37
C ILE A 62 6.70 4.04 -1.14
N PHE A 63 7.85 3.39 -0.93
CA PHE A 63 8.73 3.71 0.19
C PHE A 63 9.31 5.13 0.07
N LEU A 64 9.79 5.53 -1.11
CA LEU A 64 10.31 6.87 -1.34
C LEU A 64 9.26 7.96 -1.03
N ILE A 65 8.02 7.78 -1.49
CA ILE A 65 6.91 8.71 -1.21
C ILE A 65 6.65 8.76 0.29
N THR A 66 6.59 7.59 0.95
CA THR A 66 6.32 7.50 2.39
C THR A 66 7.41 8.17 3.21
N GLU A 67 8.69 7.87 2.94
CA GLU A 67 9.84 8.49 3.61
C GLU A 67 9.83 10.01 3.45
N THR A 68 9.55 10.48 2.24
CA THR A 68 9.48 11.92 1.96
C THR A 68 8.35 12.60 2.73
N LEU A 69 7.16 11.99 2.76
CA LEU A 69 6.02 12.52 3.51
C LEU A 69 6.30 12.55 5.02
N LEU A 70 7.03 11.57 5.53
CA LEU A 70 7.45 11.51 6.93
C LEU A 70 8.52 12.54 7.30
N LEU A 71 9.14 13.26 6.36
CA LEU A 71 10.00 14.41 6.69
C LEU A 71 9.20 15.58 7.30
N ASN A 72 7.89 15.63 7.06
CA ASN A 72 7.01 16.65 7.61
C ASN A 72 6.50 16.26 9.00
N GLN A 73 6.79 17.08 10.02
CA GLN A 73 6.35 16.84 11.40
C GLN A 73 4.83 16.75 11.56
N LEU A 74 4.07 17.51 10.76
CA LEU A 74 2.61 17.43 10.78
C LEU A 74 2.14 16.06 10.30
N THR A 75 2.72 15.54 9.21
CA THR A 75 2.44 14.19 8.71
C THR A 75 2.77 13.11 9.73
N GLN A 76 3.84 13.26 10.50
CA GLN A 76 4.16 12.30 11.58
C GLN A 76 3.08 12.24 12.67
N LEU A 77 2.36 13.34 12.90
CA LEU A 77 1.28 13.42 13.89
C LEU A 77 -0.07 12.98 13.30
N THR A 78 -0.34 13.30 12.04
CA THR A 78 -1.63 13.04 11.38
C THR A 78 -1.68 11.69 10.66
N GLY A 79 -0.52 11.09 10.38
CA GLY A 79 -0.41 9.89 9.56
C GLY A 79 -0.47 10.19 8.06
N ILE A 80 -0.65 9.15 7.26
CA ILE A 80 -0.79 9.20 5.81
C ILE A 80 -1.99 8.34 5.43
N THR A 81 -2.91 8.87 4.61
CA THR A 81 -4.01 8.09 4.05
C THR A 81 -3.64 7.60 2.65
N ALA A 82 -3.71 6.29 2.43
CA ALA A 82 -3.53 5.71 1.10
C ALA A 82 -4.89 5.31 0.51
N ILE A 83 -5.20 5.79 -0.69
CA ILE A 83 -6.34 5.33 -1.49
C ILE A 83 -5.79 4.47 -2.61
N ILE A 84 -6.19 3.21 -2.65
CA ILE A 84 -5.82 2.28 -3.72
C ILE A 84 -7.03 2.13 -4.65
N ASP A 85 -6.94 2.73 -5.82
CA ASP A 85 -7.94 2.68 -6.87
C ASP A 85 -7.67 1.48 -7.80
N PHE A 86 -8.58 0.51 -7.75
CA PHE A 86 -8.57 -0.69 -8.58
C PHE A 86 -9.37 -0.54 -9.88
N ASN A 87 -9.85 0.65 -10.23
CA ASN A 87 -10.44 0.87 -11.54
C ASN A 87 -9.42 0.52 -12.64
N GLU A 88 -9.89 -0.15 -13.69
CA GLU A 88 -9.06 -0.67 -14.80
C GLU A 88 -8.04 -1.74 -14.38
N TRP A 89 -8.07 -2.20 -13.13
CA TRP A 89 -7.30 -3.35 -12.69
C TRP A 89 -7.84 -4.64 -13.33
N SER A 90 -6.94 -5.44 -13.91
CA SER A 90 -7.31 -6.71 -14.53
C SER A 90 -6.57 -7.89 -13.89
N TYR A 91 -7.18 -9.08 -13.99
CA TYR A 91 -6.55 -10.32 -13.55
C TYR A 91 -5.21 -10.61 -14.23
N GLN A 92 -4.96 -10.05 -15.42
CA GLN A 92 -3.67 -10.20 -16.09
C GLN A 92 -2.54 -9.51 -15.31
N GLN A 93 -2.82 -8.40 -14.63
CA GLN A 93 -1.82 -7.66 -13.85
C GLN A 93 -1.39 -8.41 -12.58
N ILE A 94 -2.25 -9.29 -12.03
CA ILE A 94 -1.94 -10.11 -10.84
C ILE A 94 -0.71 -10.99 -11.08
N ARG A 95 -0.53 -11.49 -12.32
CA ARG A 95 0.58 -12.37 -12.70
C ARG A 95 1.95 -11.68 -12.67
N TYR A 96 1.97 -10.35 -12.72
CA TYR A 96 3.22 -9.58 -12.62
C TYR A 96 3.63 -9.30 -11.17
N ILE A 97 2.70 -9.46 -10.23
CA ILE A 97 2.94 -9.21 -8.81
C ILE A 97 3.26 -10.52 -8.10
N PHE A 98 2.50 -11.57 -8.41
CA PHE A 98 2.63 -12.85 -7.73
C PHE A 98 3.21 -13.92 -8.67
N PRO A 99 4.15 -14.74 -8.19
CA PRO A 99 4.59 -15.92 -8.93
C PRO A 99 3.40 -16.81 -9.32
N SER A 100 3.38 -17.31 -10.55
CA SER A 100 2.33 -18.22 -11.03
C SER A 100 2.14 -19.45 -10.15
N GLN A 101 3.22 -19.91 -9.50
CA GLN A 101 3.22 -21.09 -8.61
C GLN A 101 2.37 -20.91 -7.35
N ILE A 102 2.06 -19.67 -6.96
CA ILE A 102 1.27 -19.37 -5.75
C ILE A 102 -0.13 -18.83 -6.08
N LEU A 103 -0.51 -18.80 -7.35
CA LEU A 103 -1.80 -18.31 -7.78
C LEU A 103 -2.81 -19.47 -7.92
N PRO A 104 -3.99 -19.38 -7.27
CA PRO A 104 -5.08 -20.33 -7.46
C PRO A 104 -5.60 -20.40 -8.92
N GLU A 105 -6.29 -21.49 -9.24
CA GLU A 105 -6.91 -21.78 -10.54
C GLU A 105 -7.85 -20.68 -11.01
N GLU A 106 -8.50 -19.99 -10.07
CA GLU A 106 -9.39 -18.84 -10.34
C GLU A 106 -8.65 -17.64 -10.97
N TYR A 107 -7.33 -17.58 -10.78
CA TYR A 107 -6.43 -16.59 -11.38
C TYR A 107 -5.71 -17.16 -12.62
N GLY A 108 -6.12 -18.35 -13.06
CA GLY A 108 -5.68 -19.04 -14.27
C GLY A 108 -4.33 -19.75 -14.13
N GLU A 109 -4.00 -20.26 -12.93
CA GLU A 109 -2.71 -20.88 -12.60
C GLU A 109 -2.86 -22.19 -11.78
N ALA A 110 -1.76 -22.76 -11.29
CA ALA A 110 -1.64 -24.17 -10.92
C ALA A 110 -2.14 -24.59 -9.53
N LEU A 111 -2.44 -23.65 -8.61
CA LEU A 111 -2.93 -24.02 -7.28
C LEU A 111 -4.44 -24.31 -7.31
N PRO A 112 -4.94 -25.26 -6.49
CA PRO A 112 -6.37 -25.51 -6.40
C PRO A 112 -7.16 -24.22 -6.15
N SER A 113 -8.37 -24.13 -6.72
CA SER A 113 -9.30 -23.03 -6.45
C SER A 113 -9.36 -22.71 -4.95
N SER A 114 -9.35 -21.42 -4.66
CA SER A 114 -9.45 -20.85 -3.32
C SER A 114 -10.77 -21.15 -2.62
N SER A 115 -11.67 -21.90 -3.27
CA SER A 115 -12.89 -22.40 -2.66
C SER A 115 -12.55 -23.10 -1.35
N MET A 116 -12.88 -22.42 -0.25
CA MET A 116 -12.94 -22.97 1.11
C MET A 116 -11.61 -23.16 1.88
N LEU A 117 -10.70 -22.18 1.86
CA LEU A 117 -9.94 -21.92 3.09
C LEU A 117 -10.77 -21.00 3.97
N GLU A 118 -11.33 -21.52 5.07
CA GLU A 118 -11.87 -20.68 6.14
C GLU A 118 -10.71 -19.87 6.75
N LEU A 119 -10.36 -18.75 6.10
CA LEU A 119 -9.35 -17.81 6.58
C LEU A 119 -9.70 -17.32 7.99
N ASN A 120 -10.99 -17.25 8.32
CA ASN A 120 -11.47 -16.96 9.67
C ASN A 120 -10.90 -17.94 10.71
N SER A 121 -10.96 -19.24 10.45
CA SER A 121 -10.51 -20.28 11.39
C SER A 121 -8.99 -20.19 11.64
N MET A 122 -8.22 -19.88 10.59
CA MET A 122 -6.78 -19.62 10.71
C MET A 122 -6.48 -18.29 11.40
N MET A 123 -7.27 -17.24 11.15
CA MET A 123 -7.13 -15.95 11.84
C MET A 123 -7.36 -16.10 13.35
N PHE A 124 -8.42 -16.80 13.77
CA PHE A 124 -8.73 -17.02 15.18
C PHE A 124 -7.65 -17.85 15.88
N LEU A 125 -7.13 -18.89 15.23
CA LEU A 125 -6.00 -19.67 15.77
C LEU A 125 -4.73 -18.82 15.93
N THR A 126 -4.49 -17.89 15.02
CA THR A 126 -3.33 -16.99 15.07
C THR A 126 -3.52 -15.93 16.15
N GLU A 127 -4.74 -15.41 16.31
CA GLU A 127 -5.11 -14.45 17.35
C GLU A 127 -4.93 -15.05 18.77
N ASP A 128 -5.42 -16.27 18.99
CA ASP A 128 -5.26 -16.98 20.26
C ASP A 128 -3.78 -17.22 20.60
N TYR A 129 -2.98 -17.58 19.60
CA TYR A 129 -1.54 -17.77 19.78
C TYR A 129 -0.84 -16.46 20.18
N LEU A 130 -1.12 -15.36 19.47
CA LEU A 130 -0.54 -14.05 19.75
C LEU A 130 -0.97 -13.51 21.12
N LEU A 131 -2.23 -13.73 21.51
CA LEU A 131 -2.76 -13.37 22.84
C LEU A 131 -2.11 -14.18 23.96
N ALA A 132 -1.88 -15.48 23.75
CA ALA A 132 -1.18 -16.32 24.72
C ALA A 132 0.29 -15.87 24.90
N GLU A 133 0.96 -15.53 23.81
CA GLU A 133 2.36 -15.08 23.83
C GLU A 133 2.51 -13.70 24.51
N THR A 134 1.58 -12.78 24.25
CA THR A 134 1.55 -11.47 24.92
C THR A 134 1.23 -11.59 26.41
N ASN A 135 0.27 -12.42 26.79
CA ASN A 135 -0.04 -12.67 28.21
C ASN A 135 1.13 -13.32 28.95
N TYR A 136 1.79 -14.30 28.34
CA TYR A 136 2.98 -14.93 28.91
C TYR A 136 4.13 -13.93 29.09
N SER A 137 4.36 -13.07 28.10
CA SER A 137 5.37 -12.00 28.15
C SER A 137 5.08 -10.98 29.27
N MET A 138 3.82 -10.59 29.43
CA MET A 138 3.40 -9.69 30.52
C MET A 138 3.53 -10.33 31.91
N GLU A 139 3.15 -11.59 32.07
CA GLU A 139 3.32 -12.31 33.34
C GLU A 139 4.79 -12.49 33.73
N CYS A 140 5.67 -12.81 32.77
CA CYS A 140 7.11 -12.87 33.02
C CYS A 140 7.71 -11.50 33.40
N SER A 141 7.13 -10.40 32.90
CA SER A 141 7.57 -9.04 33.22
C SER A 141 7.10 -8.57 34.60
N MET A 142 5.96 -9.06 35.09
CA MET A 142 5.41 -8.73 36.41
C MET A 142 5.99 -9.57 37.57
N ARG A 143 6.72 -10.65 37.27
CA ARG A 143 7.39 -11.50 38.28
C ARG A 143 8.86 -11.13 38.56
N ARG A 144 9.35 -9.99 38.05
CA ARG A 144 10.68 -9.44 38.36
C ARG A 144 10.60 -8.31 39.37
#